data_AF-A0A2E0F7Y3-F1
#
_entry.id   AF-A0A2E0F7Y3-F1
#
_cell.length_a   1.000
_cell.length_b   1.000
_cell.length_c   1.000
_cell.angle_alpha   90.00
_cell.angle_beta   90.00
_cell.angle_gamma   90.00
#
_symmetry.space_group_name_H-M   'P 1'
#
loop_
_entity.id
_entity.type
_entity.pdbx_description
1 polymer ?
#
loop_
_entity_poly.entity_id
_entity_poly.type
_entity_poly.pdbx_seq_one_letter_code
_entity_poly.pdbx_strand_id
1 'polypeptide(L)' 'MDQCGGEIWSEDLARELNNEISELQARVAFPQHWSSGEHEQHIEKLRQLNYEKRRLRDQPDSSPMERTHH' A
#
# COMPACT_ATOMS: atom_id res chain seq x y z
N MET A 1 16.06 -4.69 -24.62
CA MET A 1 16.06 -4.59 -23.14
C MET A 1 15.61 -3.18 -22.88
N ASP A 2 14.30 -2.98 -22.81
CA ASP A 2 13.71 -1.65 -22.93
C ASP A 2 12.96 -1.38 -21.64
N GLN A 3 13.69 -0.75 -20.73
CA GLN A 3 13.16 -0.10 -19.53
C GLN A 3 12.44 1.16 -20.02
N CYS A 4 11.14 1.06 -20.28
CA CYS A 4 10.33 2.15 -20.82
C CYS A 4 9.42 2.74 -19.74
N GLY A 5 9.93 3.80 -19.10
CA GLY A 5 9.23 4.96 -18.53
C GLY A 5 7.81 4.81 -18.00
N GLY A 6 7.69 4.80 -16.67
CA GLY A 6 6.47 5.02 -15.91
C GLY A 6 6.50 4.19 -14.63
N GLU A 7 6.63 4.85 -13.47
CA GLU A 7 6.41 4.22 -12.15
C GLU A 7 7.45 3.22 -11.61
N ILE A 8 8.73 3.63 -11.51
CA ILE A 8 9.67 2.94 -10.58
C ILE A 8 9.20 3.07 -9.11
N TRP A 9 8.21 3.93 -8.85
CA TRP A 9 7.62 4.16 -7.53
C TRP A 9 6.33 3.36 -7.28
N SER A 10 5.65 2.77 -8.28
CA SER A 10 4.28 2.26 -8.08
C SER A 10 4.13 0.75 -7.96
N GLU A 11 4.96 -0.09 -8.58
CA GLU A 11 4.76 -1.54 -8.49
C GLU A 11 5.49 -2.17 -7.29
N ASP A 12 6.74 -1.78 -7.04
CA ASP A 12 7.52 -2.27 -5.90
C ASP A 12 6.92 -1.83 -4.56
N LEU A 13 6.49 -0.56 -4.45
CA LEU A 13 5.84 -0.04 -3.25
C LEU A 13 4.46 -0.68 -3.03
N ALA A 14 3.66 -0.86 -4.09
CA ALA A 14 2.37 -1.54 -3.96
C ALA A 14 2.54 -3.01 -3.57
N ARG A 15 3.57 -3.69 -4.09
CA ARG A 15 3.92 -5.06 -3.71
C ARG A 15 4.37 -5.14 -2.26
N GLU A 16 5.23 -4.24 -1.80
CA GLU A 16 5.68 -4.17 -0.41
C GLU A 16 4.51 -3.88 0.54
N LEU A 17 3.65 -2.90 0.22
CA LEU A 17 2.43 -2.61 0.97
C LEU A 17 1.50 -3.83 1.05
N ASN A 18 1.33 -4.56 -0.05
CA ASN A 18 0.51 -5.77 -0.06
C ASN A 18 1.10 -6.89 0.80
N ASN A 19 2.43 -7.04 0.80
CA ASN A 19 3.13 -8.02 1.63
C ASN A 19 2.97 -7.68 3.12
N GLU A 20 3.20 -6.42 3.50
CA GLU A 20 3.02 -5.97 4.89
C GLU A 20 1.57 -6.11 5.36
N ILE A 21 0.59 -5.78 4.52
CA ILE A 21 -0.83 -5.98 4.82
C ILE A 21 -1.12 -7.47 5.04
N SER A 22 -0.64 -8.35 4.16
CA SER A 22 -0.88 -9.80 4.25
C SER A 22 -0.28 -10.39 5.52
N GLU A 23 0.93 -9.96 5.88
CA GLU A 23 1.59 -10.38 7.11
C GLU A 23 0.80 -9.93 8.35
N LEU A 24 0.39 -8.66 8.39
CA LEU A 24 -0.40 -8.14 9.51
C LEU A 24 -1.77 -8.80 9.61
N GLN A 25 -2.42 -9.13 8.49
CA GLN A 25 -3.66 -9.90 8.48
C GLN A 25 -3.46 -11.28 9.11
N ALA A 26 -2.37 -11.97 8.79
CA ALA A 26 -2.04 -13.25 9.44
C ALA A 26 -1.83 -13.06 10.95
N ARG A 27 -1.08 -12.04 11.38
CA ARG A 27 -0.83 -11.77 12.81
C ARG A 27 -2.12 -11.44 13.57
N VAL A 28 -3.02 -10.65 12.97
CA VAL A 28 -4.33 -10.30 13.54
C VAL A 28 -5.28 -11.49 13.57
N ALA A 29 -5.19 -12.42 12.62
CA ALA A 29 -6.00 -13.64 12.61
C ALA A 29 -5.65 -14.61 13.76
N PHE A 30 -4.45 -14.50 14.34
CA PHE A 30 -4.01 -15.34 15.46
C PHE A 30 -3.68 -14.51 16.73
N PRO A 31 -4.70 -13.88 17.36
CA PRO A 31 -4.51 -13.01 18.52
C PRO A 31 -3.87 -13.70 19.73
N GLN A 32 -4.03 -15.01 19.85
CA GLN A 32 -3.50 -15.84 20.94
C GLN A 32 -1.97 -15.85 21.07
N HIS A 33 -1.24 -15.43 20.03
CA HIS A 33 0.22 -15.37 20.04
C HIS A 33 0.75 -13.99 20.46
N TRP A 34 -0.12 -13.02 20.71
CA TRP A 34 0.25 -11.64 20.97
C TRP A 34 -0.35 -11.18 22.30
N SER A 35 0.35 -10.29 23.00
CA SER A 35 -0.28 -9.57 24.10
C SER A 35 -1.37 -8.63 23.57
N SER A 36 -2.32 -8.24 24.43
CA SER A 36 -3.41 -7.34 24.02
C SER A 36 -2.88 -6.04 23.40
N GLY A 37 -1.80 -5.47 23.94
CA GLY A 37 -1.18 -4.26 23.40
C GLY A 37 -0.53 -4.47 22.03
N GLU A 38 0.17 -5.59 21.81
CA GLU A 38 0.76 -5.91 20.51
C GLU A 38 -0.31 -6.22 19.45
N HIS A 39 -1.39 -6.89 19.86
CA HIS A 39 -2.51 -7.17 18.97
C HIS A 39 -3.21 -5.89 18.53
N GLU A 40 -3.46 -4.95 19.45
CA GLU A 40 -4.00 -3.63 19.14
C GLU A 40 -3.10 -2.84 18.17
N GLN A 41 -1.77 -2.87 18.37
CA GLN A 41 -0.80 -2.26 17.46
C GLN A 41 -0.85 -2.88 16.06
N HIS A 42 -0.96 -4.21 15.95
CA HIS A 42 -1.10 -4.88 14.66
C HIS A 42 -2.40 -4.48 13.94
N ILE A 43 -3.51 -4.34 14.67
CA ILE A 43 -4.79 -3.87 14.12
C ILE A 43 -4.66 -2.42 13.63
N GLU A 44 -4.05 -1.54 14.42
CA GLU A 44 -3.86 -0.14 14.07
C GLU A 44 -2.97 0.01 12.83
N LYS A 45 -1.83 -0.68 12.80
CA LYS A 45 -0.93 -0.68 11.64
C LYS A 45 -1.64 -1.21 10.38
N LEU A 46 -2.46 -2.27 10.52
CA LEU A 46 -3.25 -2.80 9.41
C LEU A 46 -4.26 -1.78 8.88
N ARG A 47 -4.90 -0.98 9.74
CA ARG A 47 -5.81 0.09 9.33
C ARG A 47 -5.06 1.19 8.57
N GLN A 48 -3.89 1.60 9.06
CA GLN A 48 -3.07 2.63 8.41
C GLN A 48 -2.63 2.20 7.01
N LEU A 49 -2.11 0.97 6.85
CA LEU A 49 -1.68 0.47 5.54
C LEU A 49 -2.84 0.32 4.55
N ASN A 50 -4.01 -0.10 5.01
CA ASN A 50 -5.20 -0.14 4.15
C ASN A 50 -5.66 1.26 3.72
N TYR A 51 -5.54 2.25 4.60
CA TYR A 51 -5.81 3.64 4.25
C TYR A 51 -4.81 4.16 3.21
N GLU A 52 -3.51 3.91 3.41
CA GLU A 52 -2.46 4.29 2.47
C GLU A 52 -2.67 3.66 1.10
N LYS A 53 -2.97 2.35 1.07
CA LYS A 53 -3.28 1.61 -0.16
C LYS A 53 -4.50 2.19 -0.90
N ARG A 54 -5.56 2.59 -0.17
CA ARG A 54 -6.73 3.26 -0.77
C ARG A 54 -6.34 4.63 -1.30
N ARG A 55 -5.60 5.42 -0.53
CA ARG A 55 -5.13 6.74 -0.95
C ARG A 55 -4.30 6.69 -2.24
N LEU A 56 -3.40 5.72 -2.36
CA LEU A 56 -2.59 5.52 -3.56
C LEU A 56 -3.45 5.08 -4.76
N ARG A 57 -4.44 4.21 -4.54
CA ARG A 57 -5.36 3.76 -5.60
C ARG A 57 -6.31 4.87 -6.06
N ASP A 58 -6.74 5.72 -5.14
CA ASP A 58 -7.66 6.83 -5.40
C ASP A 58 -6.92 8.11 -5.80
N GLN A 59 -5.59 8.10 -5.91
CA GLN A 59 -4.82 9.17 -6.52
C GLN A 59 -5.01 9.03 -8.03
N PRO A 60 -5.85 9.87 -8.68
CA PRO A 60 -5.88 9.87 -10.13
C PRO A 60 -4.48 10.28 -10.57
N ASP A 61 -3.93 9.55 -11.52
CA ASP A 61 -2.81 9.97 -12.37
C ASP A 61 -3.02 11.44 -12.77
N SER A 62 -2.53 12.37 -11.96
CA SER A 62 -2.41 13.77 -12.34
C SER A 62 -1.08 13.86 -13.07
N SER A 63 -0.95 13.08 -14.15
CA SER A 63 -0.05 13.43 -15.23
C SER A 63 -0.67 14.59 -15.99
N PRO A 64 0.15 15.60 -16.33
CA PRO A 64 -0.31 16.93 -16.70
C PRO A 64 -1.07 16.86 -18.02
N MET A 65 -2.02 17.78 -18.20
CA MET A 65 -2.64 18.06 -19.50
C MET A 65 -1.57 18.14 -20.60
N GLU A 66 -1.49 17.10 -21.44
CA GLU A 66 -1.06 17.27 -22.82
C GLU A 66 -2.18 18.01 -23.57
N ARG A 67 -2.19 19.33 -23.43
CA ARG A 67 -2.87 20.28 -24.31
C ARG A 67 -1.83 21.38 -24.54
N THR A 68 -1.32 21.67 -25.74
CA THR A 68 -2.03 21.76 -27.02
C THR A 68 -0.98 21.81 -28.14
N HIS A 69 -1.10 20.96 -29.15
CA HIS A 69 -0.56 21.23 -30.48
C HIS A 69 -1.59 22.10 -31.23
N HIS A 70 -1.27 23.35 -31.53
CA HIS A 70 -1.61 24.02 -32.80
C HIS A 70 -0.94 25.39 -32.94
#